data_AF-A0A5N9ALK1-F1
#
_entry.id   AF-A0A5N9ALK1-F1
#
_cell.length_a   1.000
_cell.length_b   1.000
_cell.length_c   1.000
_cell.angle_alpha   90.00
_cell.angle_beta   90.00
_cell.angle_gamma   90.00
#
_symmetry.space_group_name_H-M   'P 1'
#
loop_
_entity.id
_entity.type
_entity.pdbx_description
1 polymer ?
#
loop_
_entity_poly.entity_id
_entity_poly.type
_entity_poly.pdbx_seq_one_letter_code
_entity_poly.pdbx_strand_id
1 'polypeptide(L)'
;MSESILNGLSLTGKNRICIEQCKASCCRDPYILVLEADEVKSFQSMAVDMGVDLKIQAMVDGSAWVKFSDHLNQSCPMLDSGTSICRIYNDRPSRCRLFPGKPIPGCAISGN
;
A
#
# COMPACT_ATOMS: atom_id res chain seq x y z
N MET A 1 30.19 6.55 8.67
CA MET A 1 29.35 5.91 7.64
C MET A 1 28.40 6.98 7.13
N SER A 2 28.55 7.38 5.86
CA SER A 2 27.86 8.54 5.29
C SER A 2 26.40 8.18 4.99
N GLU A 3 25.46 8.77 5.73
CA GLU A 3 24.02 8.68 5.43
C GLU A 3 23.73 9.45 4.14
N SER A 4 23.22 8.75 3.14
CA SER A 4 22.87 9.35 1.85
C SER A 4 21.64 10.25 2.01
N ILE A 5 21.85 11.57 1.98
CA ILE A 5 20.77 12.56 2.01
C ILE A 5 20.10 12.60 0.63
N LEU A 6 18.85 12.15 0.56
CA LEU A 6 17.94 12.40 -0.56
C LEU A 6 16.81 13.31 -0.05
N ASN A 7 16.73 14.54 -0.57
CA ASN A 7 15.72 15.56 -0.23
C ASN A 7 15.70 15.99 1.26
N GLY A 8 16.87 16.11 1.89
CA GLY A 8 17.01 16.82 3.18
C GLY A 8 16.47 16.11 4.42
N LEU A 9 16.11 14.82 4.36
CA LEU A 9 15.68 14.03 5.53
C LEU A 9 16.39 12.68 5.59
N SER A 10 16.88 12.32 6.77
CA SER A 10 17.45 10.99 7.06
C SER A 10 16.36 9.90 6.92
N LEU A 11 16.80 8.66 6.72
CA LEU A 11 15.91 7.49 6.64
C LEU A 11 14.98 7.40 7.86
N THR A 12 15.53 7.72 9.05
CA THR A 12 14.82 7.80 10.32
C THR A 12 13.75 8.90 10.34
N GLY A 13 14.04 10.08 9.79
CA GLY A 13 13.08 11.19 9.70
C GLY A 13 11.90 10.89 8.79
N LYS A 14 12.15 10.16 7.69
CA LYS A 14 11.09 9.70 6.77
C LYS A 14 10.23 8.62 7.40
N ASN A 15 10.84 7.65 8.09
CA ASN A 15 10.12 6.61 8.82
C ASN A 15 9.18 7.19 9.89
N ARG A 16 9.59 8.26 10.58
CA ARG A 16 8.74 8.93 11.58
C ARG A 16 7.48 9.55 10.97
N ILE A 17 7.55 10.17 9.81
CA ILE A 17 6.37 10.74 9.12
C ILE A 17 5.39 9.62 8.70
N CYS A 18 5.91 8.51 8.22
CA CYS A 18 5.10 7.36 7.81
C CYS A 18 4.43 6.66 9.01
N ILE A 19 5.15 6.51 10.12
CA ILE A 19 4.69 5.85 11.35
C ILE A 19 3.74 6.75 12.15
N GLU A 20 4.05 8.05 12.30
CA GLU A 20 3.31 8.94 13.20
C GLU A 20 2.22 9.77 12.51
N GLN A 21 2.40 10.15 11.24
CA GLN A 21 1.50 11.08 10.55
C GLN A 21 0.65 10.40 9.48
N CYS A 22 1.21 9.51 8.67
CA CYS A 22 0.44 8.71 7.71
C CYS A 22 -0.34 7.58 8.42
N LYS A 23 0.32 6.92 9.40
CA LYS A 23 -0.19 5.76 10.17
C LYS A 23 -0.75 4.64 9.28
N ALA A 24 -0.46 4.62 7.98
CA ALA A 24 -1.14 3.76 7.00
C ALA A 24 -2.68 3.90 7.03
N SER A 25 -3.23 5.11 7.15
CA SER A 25 -4.69 5.35 7.13
C SER A 25 -5.36 4.75 5.89
N CYS A 26 -4.77 4.94 4.71
CA CYS A 26 -5.28 4.35 3.46
C CYS A 26 -5.25 2.82 3.43
N CYS A 27 -4.56 2.16 4.37
CA CYS A 27 -4.49 0.71 4.47
C CYS A 27 -5.42 0.13 5.54
N ARG A 28 -6.15 0.96 6.31
CA ARG A 28 -6.91 0.52 7.50
C ARG A 28 -8.42 0.58 7.37
N ASP A 29 -8.91 1.07 6.23
CA ASP A 29 -10.34 1.13 5.89
C ASP A 29 -10.63 0.20 4.70
N PRO A 30 -11.89 -0.17 4.44
CA PRO A 30 -12.28 -1.10 3.37
C PRO A 30 -12.21 -0.49 1.95
N TYR A 31 -11.06 0.06 1.58
CA TYR A 31 -10.81 0.63 0.26
C TYR A 31 -10.53 -0.44 -0.81
N ILE A 32 -10.48 0.00 -2.07
CA ILE A 32 -10.09 -0.81 -3.22
C ILE A 32 -8.78 -0.29 -3.76
N LEU A 33 -7.72 -1.10 -3.70
CA LEU A 33 -6.47 -0.78 -4.39
C LEU A 33 -6.54 -1.30 -5.83
N VAL A 34 -6.27 -0.41 -6.78
CA VAL A 34 -6.06 -0.77 -8.19
C VAL A 34 -4.56 -0.95 -8.42
N LEU A 35 -4.18 -2.13 -8.91
CA LEU A 35 -2.82 -2.47 -9.33
C LEU A 35 -2.71 -2.30 -10.84
N GLU A 36 -1.63 -1.69 -11.31
CA GLU A 36 -1.31 -1.66 -12.74
C GLU A 36 -0.86 -3.05 -13.21
N ALA A 37 -0.99 -3.33 -14.51
CA ALA A 37 -0.77 -4.67 -15.06
C ALA A 37 0.65 -5.22 -14.81
N ASP A 38 1.65 -4.35 -14.78
CA ASP A 38 3.04 -4.68 -14.47
C ASP A 38 3.30 -4.84 -12.96
N GLU A 39 2.43 -4.33 -12.10
CA GLU A 39 2.52 -4.43 -10.65
C GLU A 39 1.89 -5.71 -10.10
N VAL A 40 0.89 -6.27 -10.80
CA VAL A 40 0.11 -7.44 -10.33
C VAL A 40 1.02 -8.59 -9.92
N LYS A 41 1.98 -8.97 -10.79
CA LYS A 41 2.86 -10.12 -10.54
C LYS A 41 3.76 -9.91 -9.32
N SER A 42 4.35 -8.71 -9.20
CA SER A 42 5.21 -8.36 -8.07
C SER A 42 4.41 -8.35 -6.77
N PHE A 43 3.20 -7.80 -6.78
CA PHE A 43 2.31 -7.76 -5.61
C PHE A 43 1.90 -9.17 -5.16
N GLN A 44 1.58 -10.06 -6.10
CA GLN A 44 1.31 -11.46 -5.83
C GLN A 44 2.52 -12.20 -5.26
N SER A 45 3.71 -12.02 -5.85
CA SER A 45 4.94 -12.63 -5.35
C SER A 45 5.21 -12.23 -3.91
N MET A 46 5.11 -10.94 -3.59
CA MET A 46 5.29 -10.45 -2.23
C MET A 46 4.26 -11.04 -1.25
N ALA A 47 2.99 -11.20 -1.67
CA ALA A 47 2.00 -11.87 -0.83
C ALA A 47 2.39 -13.33 -0.53
N VAL A 48 2.83 -14.07 -1.54
CA VAL A 48 3.30 -15.45 -1.38
C VAL A 48 4.50 -15.52 -0.43
N ASP A 49 5.50 -14.66 -0.64
CA ASP A 49 6.72 -14.61 0.19
C ASP A 49 6.41 -14.31 1.66
N MET A 50 5.34 -13.56 1.91
CA MET A 50 4.86 -13.23 3.26
C MET A 50 3.82 -14.21 3.82
N GLY A 51 3.42 -15.24 3.07
CA GLY A 51 2.35 -16.17 3.47
C GLY A 51 0.98 -15.51 3.64
N VAL A 52 0.70 -14.46 2.86
CA VAL A 52 -0.56 -13.70 2.90
C VAL A 52 -1.56 -14.32 1.92
N ASP A 53 -2.75 -14.64 2.42
CA ASP A 53 -3.88 -15.02 1.56
C ASP A 53 -4.39 -13.78 0.80
N LEU A 54 -3.84 -13.59 -0.40
CA LEU A 54 -4.15 -12.48 -1.27
C LEU A 54 -5.26 -12.86 -2.25
N LYS A 55 -6.43 -12.25 -2.05
CA LYS A 55 -7.53 -12.19 -3.02
C LYS A 55 -7.35 -11.00 -3.95
N ILE A 56 -7.32 -11.27 -5.26
CA ILE A 56 -7.35 -10.23 -6.29
C ILE A 56 -8.43 -10.54 -7.32
N GLN A 57 -8.99 -9.49 -7.92
CA GLN A 57 -9.90 -9.58 -9.06
C GLN A 57 -9.21 -9.02 -10.29
N ALA A 58 -8.80 -9.89 -11.22
CA ALA A 58 -8.15 -9.49 -12.47
C ALA A 58 -9.14 -8.78 -13.42
N MET A 59 -8.61 -7.84 -14.20
CA MET A 59 -9.31 -7.14 -15.27
C MET A 59 -8.85 -7.58 -16.65
N VAL A 60 -9.63 -7.18 -17.67
CA VAL A 60 -9.36 -7.50 -19.08
C VAL A 60 -8.06 -6.86 -19.58
N ASP A 61 -7.67 -5.71 -19.03
CA ASP A 61 -6.44 -4.99 -19.40
C ASP A 61 -5.18 -5.50 -18.65
N GLY A 62 -5.32 -6.56 -17.85
CA GLY A 62 -4.24 -7.12 -17.04
C GLY A 62 -4.02 -6.43 -15.70
N SER A 63 -4.71 -5.31 -15.43
CA SER A 63 -4.75 -4.69 -14.10
C SER A 63 -5.53 -5.58 -13.11
N ALA A 64 -5.49 -5.24 -11.82
CA ALA A 64 -6.26 -5.97 -10.82
C ALA A 64 -6.80 -5.08 -9.70
N TRP A 65 -7.91 -5.50 -9.12
CA TRP A 65 -8.44 -4.96 -7.87
C TRP A 65 -8.05 -5.81 -6.68
N VAL A 66 -7.69 -5.13 -5.60
CA VAL A 66 -7.56 -5.70 -4.25
C VAL A 66 -8.55 -4.98 -3.35
N LYS A 67 -9.65 -5.66 -3.01
CA LYS A 67 -10.68 -5.12 -2.13
C LYS A 67 -10.34 -5.43 -0.69
N PHE A 68 -10.06 -4.42 0.12
CA PHE A 68 -9.60 -4.63 1.49
C PHE A 68 -10.65 -5.31 2.36
N SER A 69 -11.94 -5.12 2.05
CA SER A 69 -13.07 -5.84 2.66
C SER A 69 -12.99 -7.35 2.56
N ASP A 70 -12.27 -7.89 1.56
CA ASP A 70 -12.16 -9.33 1.33
C ASP A 70 -11.04 -9.97 2.17
N HIS A 71 -10.27 -9.16 2.89
CA HIS A 71 -9.15 -9.57 3.72
C HIS A 71 -9.42 -9.39 5.21
N LEU A 72 -8.51 -9.94 6.02
CA LEU A 72 -8.55 -9.82 7.47
C LEU A 72 -8.57 -8.35 7.90
N ASN A 73 -9.40 -8.06 8.91
CA ASN A 73 -9.61 -6.72 9.47
C ASN A 73 -10.08 -5.66 8.46
N GLN A 74 -10.56 -6.07 7.27
CA GLN A 74 -11.03 -5.16 6.21
C GLN A 74 -9.96 -4.12 5.82
N SER A 75 -8.70 -4.58 5.79
CA SER A 75 -7.51 -3.75 5.67
C SER A 75 -6.64 -4.22 4.51
N CYS A 76 -5.67 -3.41 4.12
CA CYS A 76 -4.69 -3.80 3.12
C CYS A 76 -3.99 -5.10 3.55
N PRO A 77 -3.95 -6.14 2.70
CA PRO A 77 -3.30 -7.41 3.03
C PRO A 77 -1.81 -7.26 3.32
N MET A 78 -1.18 -6.17 2.85
CA MET A 78 0.24 -5.88 3.07
C MET A 78 0.51 -5.06 4.35
N LEU A 79 -0.53 -4.70 5.11
CA LEU A 79 -0.39 -4.01 6.38
C LEU A 79 -0.02 -5.01 7.48
N ASP A 80 0.99 -4.68 8.28
CA ASP A 80 1.22 -5.34 9.56
C ASP A 80 0.21 -4.83 10.59
N SER A 81 -0.65 -5.72 11.08
CA SER A 81 -1.75 -5.35 11.98
C SER A 81 -1.30 -4.97 13.39
N GLY A 82 -0.13 -5.45 13.84
CA GLY A 82 0.41 -5.14 15.16
C GLY A 82 1.10 -3.79 15.23
N THR A 83 1.76 -3.39 14.14
CA THR A 83 2.61 -2.19 14.08
C THR A 83 2.04 -1.09 13.18
N SER A 84 1.01 -1.38 12.38
CA SER A 84 0.48 -0.49 11.34
C SER A 84 1.53 -0.08 10.29
N ILE A 85 2.57 -0.90 10.09
CA ILE A 85 3.62 -0.66 9.10
C ILE A 85 3.28 -1.41 7.80
N CYS A 86 3.49 -0.76 6.65
CA CYS A 86 3.39 -1.43 5.36
C CYS A 86 4.58 -2.36 5.17
N ARG A 87 4.34 -3.67 4.99
CA ARG A 87 5.38 -4.68 4.86
C ARG A 87 6.16 -4.60 3.53
N ILE A 88 5.57 -3.95 2.52
CA ILE A 88 6.17 -3.75 1.20
C ILE A 88 6.53 -2.28 0.94
N TYR A 89 6.88 -1.52 1.98
CA TYR A 89 6.97 -0.06 1.91
C TYR A 89 7.84 0.47 0.74
N ASN A 90 8.96 -0.19 0.43
CA ASN A 90 9.85 0.21 -0.67
C ASN A 90 9.32 -0.22 -2.03
N ASP A 91 8.55 -1.31 -2.07
CA ASP A 91 8.02 -1.95 -3.28
C ASP A 91 6.53 -1.65 -3.49
N ARG A 92 6.02 -0.63 -2.80
CA ARG A 92 4.61 -0.22 -2.88
C ARG A 92 4.19 0.02 -4.33
N PRO A 93 2.96 -0.37 -4.71
CA PRO A 93 2.35 0.05 -5.97
C PRO A 93 2.33 1.56 -6.13
N SER A 94 2.31 2.03 -7.37
CA SER A 94 2.30 3.43 -7.80
C SER A 94 1.22 4.21 -7.03
N ARG A 95 0.00 3.66 -6.95
CA ARG A 95 -1.13 4.24 -6.21
C ARG A 95 -0.83 4.44 -4.73
N CYS A 96 -0.13 3.50 -4.09
CA CYS A 96 0.25 3.62 -2.69
C CYS A 96 1.38 4.63 -2.44
N ARG A 97 2.16 4.98 -3.47
CA ARG A 97 3.22 6.02 -3.38
C ARG A 97 2.65 7.44 -3.45
N LEU A 98 1.45 7.62 -4.00
CA LEU A 98 0.79 8.93 -4.15
C LEU A 98 0.14 9.44 -2.85
N PHE A 99 0.15 8.68 -1.75
CA PHE A 99 -0.31 9.12 -0.41
C PHE A 99 0.85 9.65 0.45
N PRO A 100 0.69 10.73 1.25
CA PRO A 100 -0.44 11.01 2.14
C PRO A 100 -1.16 12.33 1.81
N GLY A 101 -2.25 12.24 1.05
CA GLY A 101 -3.25 13.30 0.93
C GLY A 101 -4.58 12.76 1.45
N LYS A 102 -5.35 13.56 2.19
CA LYS A 102 -6.71 13.21 2.63
C LYS A 102 -7.52 12.61 1.46
N PRO A 103 -8.48 11.68 1.69
CA PRO A 103 -9.47 11.35 0.68
C PRO A 103 -10.20 12.63 0.24
N ILE A 104 -10.10 12.93 -1.05
CA ILE A 104 -10.80 14.00 -1.74
C ILE A 104 -12.05 13.35 -2.34
N PRO A 105 -13.26 13.92 -2.17
CA PRO A 105 -14.44 13.45 -2.89
C PRO A 105 -14.14 13.33 -4.40
N GLY A 106 -14.26 12.13 -4.98
CA GLY A 106 -13.88 11.81 -6.36
C GLY A 106 -12.46 11.23 -6.58
N CYS A 107 -11.82 10.66 -5.56
CA CYS A 107 -10.44 10.16 -5.66
C CYS A 107 -10.31 8.78 -6.33
N ALA A 108 -9.43 8.67 -7.34
CA ALA A 108 -9.16 7.49 -8.16
C ALA A 108 -8.51 6.28 -7.42
N ILE A 109 -8.37 6.34 -6.09
CA ILE A 109 -7.93 5.21 -5.25
C ILE A 109 -9.08 4.64 -4.41
N SER A 110 -10.24 5.28 -4.37
CA SER A 110 -11.45 4.75 -3.70
C SER A 110 -12.64 4.50 -4.64
N GLY A 111 -12.55 4.90 -5.91
CA GLY A 111 -13.48 4.49 -6.98
C GLY A 111 -14.95 4.88 -6.78
N ASN A 112 -15.31 6.06 -7.32
CA ASN A 112 -16.64 6.69 -7.46
C ASN A 112 -17.44 6.99 -6.19
#